data_AF-A0A098BHH8-F1
#
_entry.id   AF-A0A098BHH8-F1
#
_cell.length_a   1.000
_cell.length_b   1.000
_cell.length_c   1.000
_cell.angle_alpha   90.00
_cell.angle_beta   90.00
_cell.angle_gamma   90.00
#
_symmetry.space_group_name_H-M   'P 1'
#
loop_
_entity.id
_entity.type
_entity.pdbx_description
1 polymer ?
#
loop_
_entity_poly.entity_id
_entity_poly.type
_entity_poly.pdbx_seq_one_letter_code
_entity_poly.pdbx_strand_id
1 'polypeptide(L)'
;MITGAPRIEELPPGSAAQHVRTALGLPPVTPSAELSYELLRAVAWASTGGRVPVSTRTLLDRAVGLDAALHDGDVDATARRHLLRDRLEDLAAVGDLAPLPRGQWLAVPGCIVQLDAADPDGRLLVSGVPVRHLDTRLRNAVALDGARRVLNRRIRAADVGMPVLGFEDWARRPRRSLRDWTESLLADSLGAIPEDVEVSALRFYVPAHAHPGARQSERWFGTDPRLEGRYLARADALGGWTQFFVVELRAGTVAGMREQDPHDVRRLMYGLDRNAGNPTVVRWVEAKHEVHLRPTSPLPYAETRVLTALADSRTDRGWVLTRHAGTIRRVLTELGVTLQTGPVQGAGSARRPRHTTRATPRRS
;
A
#
# COMPACT_ATOMS: atom_id res chain seq x y z
N MET A 1 23.06 -23.33 -0.76
CA MET A 1 22.51 -24.39 -1.64
C MET A 1 22.88 -25.72 -1.01
N ILE A 2 21.91 -26.59 -0.76
CA ILE A 2 22.18 -27.96 -0.30
C ILE A 2 22.51 -28.76 -1.57
N THR A 3 23.73 -29.29 -1.68
CA THR A 3 24.15 -30.15 -2.78
C THR A 3 23.31 -31.43 -2.78
N GLY A 4 22.63 -31.72 -3.90
CA GLY A 4 21.84 -32.95 -4.10
C GLY A 4 20.32 -32.80 -3.93
N ALA A 5 19.79 -31.62 -3.60
CA ALA A 5 18.34 -31.38 -3.66
C ALA A 5 17.91 -31.17 -5.13
N PRO A 6 16.82 -31.82 -5.59
CA PRO A 6 16.29 -31.59 -6.94
C PRO A 6 15.93 -30.11 -7.11
N ARG A 7 16.06 -29.59 -8.34
CA ARG A 7 15.63 -28.22 -8.62
C ARG A 7 14.11 -28.14 -8.41
N ILE A 8 13.60 -27.00 -7.92
CA ILE A 8 12.17 -26.85 -7.64
C ILE A 8 11.35 -27.06 -8.92
N GLU A 9 11.93 -26.68 -10.05
CA GLU A 9 11.38 -26.83 -11.40
C GLU A 9 11.28 -28.30 -11.87
N GLU A 10 11.97 -29.22 -11.20
CA GLU A 10 11.99 -30.66 -11.50
C GLU A 10 10.98 -31.45 -10.65
N LEU A 11 10.34 -30.81 -9.66
CA LEU A 11 9.37 -31.44 -8.78
C LEU A 11 7.95 -31.34 -9.35
N PRO A 12 7.10 -32.37 -9.17
CA PRO A 12 5.67 -32.24 -9.41
C PRO A 12 5.08 -31.06 -8.61
N PRO A 13 4.12 -30.29 -9.12
CA PRO A 13 3.64 -29.06 -8.49
C PRO A 13 3.22 -29.21 -7.01
N GLY A 14 2.49 -30.28 -6.67
CA GLY A 14 2.12 -30.58 -5.28
C GLY A 14 3.32 -30.83 -4.36
N SER A 15 4.37 -31.46 -4.88
CA SER A 15 5.64 -31.69 -4.18
C SER A 15 6.49 -30.42 -4.10
N ALA A 16 6.47 -29.57 -5.14
CA ALA A 16 7.16 -28.29 -5.18
C ALA A 16 6.60 -27.34 -4.11
N ALA A 17 5.27 -27.22 -4.00
CA ALA A 17 4.63 -26.40 -2.98
C ALA A 17 4.97 -26.86 -1.56
N GLN A 18 4.96 -28.18 -1.31
CA GLN A 18 5.34 -28.74 -0.01
C GLN A 18 6.83 -28.52 0.30
N HIS A 19 7.69 -28.67 -0.71
CA HIS A 19 9.12 -28.42 -0.57
C HIS A 19 9.41 -26.97 -0.21
N VAL A 20 8.77 -26.02 -0.91
CA VAL A 20 8.93 -24.59 -0.63
C VAL A 20 8.39 -24.23 0.77
N ARG A 21 7.21 -24.73 1.17
CA ARG A 21 6.69 -24.52 2.54
C ARG A 21 7.70 -24.99 3.59
N THR A 22 8.25 -26.18 3.40
CA THR A 22 9.27 -26.74 4.29
C THR A 22 10.54 -25.89 4.31
N ALA A 23 11.04 -25.48 3.14
CA ALA A 23 12.22 -24.64 2.99
C ALA A 23 12.04 -23.22 3.58
N LEU A 24 10.80 -22.75 3.66
CA LEU A 24 10.42 -21.48 4.28
C LEU A 24 10.04 -21.62 5.77
N GLY A 25 10.05 -22.85 6.31
CA GLY A 25 9.69 -23.12 7.71
C GLY A 25 8.22 -22.86 8.01
N LEU A 26 7.34 -23.05 7.02
CA LEU A 26 5.92 -22.77 7.09
C LEU A 26 5.09 -24.02 7.43
N PRO A 27 3.91 -23.87 8.08
CA PRO A 27 2.97 -24.96 8.26
C PRO A 27 2.55 -25.61 6.92
N PRO A 28 2.27 -26.94 6.88
CA PRO A 28 1.88 -27.63 5.65
C PRO A 28 0.64 -27.05 4.96
N VAL A 29 -0.31 -26.52 5.74
CA VAL A 29 -1.60 -25.99 5.26
C VAL A 29 -1.57 -24.45 5.10
N THR A 30 -0.40 -23.86 4.87
CA THR A 30 -0.28 -22.40 4.66
C THR A 30 -1.01 -22.01 3.37
N PRO A 31 -1.97 -21.05 3.40
CA PRO A 31 -2.69 -20.65 2.21
C PRO A 31 -1.76 -19.95 1.21
N SER A 32 -2.20 -19.93 -0.07
CA SER A 32 -1.33 -19.54 -1.19
C SER A 32 -0.87 -18.09 -1.12
N ALA A 33 -1.71 -17.19 -0.60
CA ALA A 33 -1.39 -15.78 -0.49
C ALA A 33 -0.24 -15.55 0.50
N GLU A 34 -0.34 -16.12 1.70
CA GLU A 34 0.67 -16.09 2.76
C GLU A 34 1.98 -16.71 2.28
N LEU A 35 1.88 -17.84 1.56
CA LEU A 35 3.05 -18.50 0.97
C LEU A 35 3.80 -17.59 0.00
N SER A 36 3.09 -16.88 -0.88
CA SER A 36 3.73 -15.94 -1.80
C SER A 36 4.35 -14.73 -1.09
N TYR A 37 3.75 -14.23 0.00
CA TYR A 37 4.36 -13.16 0.80
C TYR A 37 5.66 -13.62 1.47
N GLU A 38 5.65 -14.80 2.08
CA GLU A 38 6.86 -15.39 2.68
C GLU A 38 7.94 -15.72 1.65
N LEU A 39 7.54 -16.14 0.44
CA LEU A 39 8.45 -16.31 -0.69
C LEU A 39 9.12 -14.98 -1.05
N LEU A 40 8.35 -13.90 -1.19
CA LEU A 40 8.90 -12.58 -1.51
C LEU A 40 9.87 -12.08 -0.43
N ARG A 41 9.54 -12.27 0.85
CA ARG A 41 10.48 -11.98 1.96
C ARG A 41 11.76 -12.81 1.85
N ALA A 42 11.66 -14.09 1.53
CA ALA A 42 12.82 -14.96 1.34
C ALA A 42 13.70 -14.55 0.18
N VAL A 43 13.11 -14.23 -0.97
CA VAL A 43 13.83 -13.74 -2.14
C VAL A 43 14.49 -12.39 -1.86
N ALA A 44 13.76 -11.46 -1.21
CA ALA A 44 14.29 -10.15 -0.85
C ALA A 44 15.45 -10.28 0.16
N TRP A 45 15.28 -11.06 1.22
CA TRP A 45 16.33 -11.28 2.22
C TRP A 45 17.56 -11.95 1.63
N ALA A 46 17.38 -13.01 0.83
CA ALA A 46 18.50 -13.68 0.16
C ALA A 46 19.23 -12.75 -0.83
N SER A 47 18.51 -11.81 -1.46
CA SER A 47 19.08 -10.87 -2.42
C SER A 47 19.80 -9.70 -1.76
N THR A 48 19.39 -9.31 -0.56
CA THR A 48 19.82 -8.04 0.05
C THR A 48 20.63 -8.22 1.34
N GLY A 49 20.42 -9.31 2.08
CA GLY A 49 20.94 -9.53 3.42
C GLY A 49 20.58 -8.41 4.41
N GLY A 50 19.55 -7.62 4.11
CA GLY A 50 19.22 -6.38 4.82
C GLY A 50 20.27 -5.27 4.71
N ARG A 51 21.20 -5.34 3.75
CA ARG A 51 22.31 -4.39 3.60
C ARG A 51 22.41 -3.78 2.20
N VAL A 52 22.28 -4.60 1.16
CA VAL A 52 22.50 -4.19 -0.24
C VAL A 52 21.15 -4.11 -0.95
N PRO A 53 20.76 -2.96 -1.53
CA PRO A 53 19.52 -2.84 -2.30
C PRO A 53 19.50 -3.74 -3.53
N VAL A 54 18.31 -4.22 -3.91
CA VAL A 54 18.09 -4.99 -5.14
C VAL A 54 17.07 -4.30 -6.04
N SER A 55 17.27 -4.33 -7.36
CA SER A 55 16.31 -3.75 -8.30
C SER A 55 14.98 -4.52 -8.30
N THR A 56 13.87 -3.80 -8.54
CA THR A 56 12.53 -4.41 -8.75
C THR A 56 12.60 -5.55 -9.76
N ARG A 57 13.27 -5.32 -10.91
CA ARG A 57 13.36 -6.29 -12.00
C ARG A 57 14.00 -7.58 -11.51
N THR A 58 15.18 -7.48 -10.90
CA THR A 58 15.91 -8.65 -10.38
C THR A 58 15.12 -9.41 -9.32
N LEU A 59 14.44 -8.70 -8.42
CA LEU A 59 13.63 -9.34 -7.38
C LEU A 59 12.45 -10.10 -8.00
N LEU A 60 11.69 -9.46 -8.90
CA LEU A 60 10.55 -10.09 -9.57
C LEU A 60 10.98 -11.25 -10.48
N ASP A 61 12.07 -11.12 -11.23
CA ASP A 61 12.59 -12.20 -12.10
C ASP A 61 12.91 -13.46 -11.28
N ARG A 62 13.47 -13.29 -10.07
CA ARG A 62 13.74 -14.40 -9.14
C ARG A 62 12.47 -14.96 -8.50
N ALA A 63 11.49 -14.11 -8.21
CA ALA A 63 10.26 -14.51 -7.55
C ALA A 63 9.27 -15.22 -8.49
N VAL A 64 9.18 -14.80 -9.77
CA VAL A 64 8.20 -15.33 -10.74
C VAL A 64 8.36 -16.83 -10.95
N GLY A 65 9.58 -17.33 -11.15
CA GLY A 65 9.82 -18.76 -11.38
C GLY A 65 9.43 -19.61 -10.16
N LEU A 66 9.80 -19.13 -8.96
CA LEU A 66 9.44 -19.80 -7.71
C LEU A 66 7.94 -19.77 -7.45
N ASP A 67 7.28 -18.63 -7.67
CA ASP A 67 5.83 -18.48 -7.51
C ASP A 67 5.05 -19.30 -8.54
N ALA A 68 5.57 -19.43 -9.77
CA ALA A 68 5.01 -20.29 -10.81
C ALA A 68 5.00 -21.76 -10.38
N ALA A 69 6.09 -22.26 -9.80
CA ALA A 69 6.16 -23.62 -9.29
C ALA A 69 5.21 -23.90 -8.11
N LEU A 70 4.67 -22.86 -7.46
CA LEU A 70 3.76 -22.99 -6.32
C LEU A 70 2.29 -23.10 -6.70
N HIS A 71 1.92 -22.66 -7.91
CA HIS A 71 0.51 -22.52 -8.31
C HIS A 71 0.25 -23.35 -9.56
N ASP A 72 -0.70 -24.27 -9.46
CA ASP A 72 -1.19 -25.02 -10.62
C ASP A 72 -1.91 -24.08 -11.59
N GLY A 73 -1.48 -24.09 -12.85
CA GLY A 73 -2.15 -23.38 -13.94
C GLY A 73 -1.24 -22.44 -14.73
N ASP A 74 -1.58 -22.28 -16.01
CA ASP A 74 -0.93 -21.35 -16.92
C ASP A 74 -1.47 -19.93 -16.66
N VAL A 75 -0.93 -19.29 -15.62
CA VAL A 75 -1.18 -17.87 -15.37
C VAL A 75 -0.19 -17.07 -16.20
N ASP A 76 -0.71 -16.18 -17.05
CA ASP A 76 0.10 -15.24 -17.82
C ASP A 76 1.21 -14.61 -16.95
N ALA A 77 2.45 -14.71 -17.44
CA ALA A 77 3.63 -14.23 -16.73
C ALA A 77 3.54 -12.73 -16.42
N THR A 78 2.87 -11.95 -17.28
CA THR A 78 2.65 -10.52 -17.07
C THR A 78 1.71 -10.28 -15.89
N ALA A 79 0.55 -10.94 -15.87
CA ALA A 79 -0.38 -10.90 -14.75
C ALA A 79 0.26 -11.34 -13.42
N ARG A 80 1.06 -12.41 -13.43
CA ARG A 80 1.79 -12.89 -12.25
C ARG A 80 2.83 -11.87 -11.76
N ARG A 81 3.55 -11.23 -12.68
CA ARG A 81 4.51 -10.18 -12.35
C ARG A 81 3.82 -8.97 -11.70
N HIS A 82 2.65 -8.58 -12.20
CA HIS A 82 1.83 -7.53 -11.58
C HIS A 82 1.37 -7.91 -10.18
N LEU A 83 0.85 -9.14 -9.99
CA LEU A 83 0.45 -9.62 -8.67
C LEU A 83 1.61 -9.61 -7.66
N LEU A 84 2.80 -10.08 -8.05
CA LEU A 84 3.98 -10.06 -7.19
C LEU A 84 4.47 -8.63 -6.90
N ARG A 85 4.34 -7.73 -7.87
CA ARG A 85 4.60 -6.29 -7.68
C ARG A 85 3.67 -5.69 -6.63
N ASP A 86 2.37 -5.97 -6.72
CA ASP A 86 1.39 -5.48 -5.74
C ASP A 86 1.69 -6.01 -4.34
N ARG A 87 2.07 -7.28 -4.23
CA ARG A 87 2.49 -7.90 -2.96
C ARG A 87 3.77 -7.28 -2.39
N LEU A 88 4.73 -6.86 -3.22
CA LEU A 88 5.89 -6.10 -2.75
C LEU A 88 5.48 -4.76 -2.15
N GLU A 89 4.52 -4.09 -2.78
CA GLU A 89 3.98 -2.83 -2.26
C GLU A 89 3.24 -3.03 -0.93
N ASP A 90 2.50 -4.12 -0.77
CA ASP A 90 1.88 -4.48 0.50
C ASP A 90 2.93 -4.77 1.60
N LEU A 91 4.01 -5.50 1.29
CA LEU A 91 5.12 -5.71 2.22
C LEU A 91 5.82 -4.40 2.60
N ALA A 92 5.97 -3.47 1.66
CA ALA A 92 6.50 -2.14 1.96
C ALA A 92 5.54 -1.27 2.74
N ALA A 93 4.24 -1.40 2.52
CA ALA A 93 3.22 -0.72 3.29
C ALA A 93 3.33 -1.17 4.76
N VAL A 94 3.39 -2.47 5.04
CA VAL A 94 3.57 -3.01 6.41
C VAL A 94 4.94 -2.66 7.01
N GLY A 95 5.97 -2.51 6.18
CA GLY A 95 7.32 -2.11 6.59
C GLY A 95 8.34 -3.26 6.64
N ASP A 96 8.00 -4.41 6.08
CA ASP A 96 8.91 -5.56 5.98
C ASP A 96 9.99 -5.32 4.93
N LEU A 97 9.63 -4.58 3.86
CA LEU A 97 10.55 -4.14 2.83
C LEU A 97 10.57 -2.61 2.79
N ALA A 98 11.73 -2.03 2.48
CA ALA A 98 11.88 -0.62 2.23
C ALA A 98 12.01 -0.39 0.71
N PRO A 99 11.08 0.36 0.08
CA PRO A 99 11.29 0.85 -1.27
C PRO A 99 12.34 1.97 -1.21
N LEU A 100 13.24 1.96 -2.18
CA LEU A 100 14.33 2.91 -2.30
C LEU A 100 14.26 3.61 -3.67
N PRO A 101 14.95 4.76 -3.85
CA PRO A 101 15.00 5.46 -5.13
C PRO A 101 15.39 4.55 -6.29
N ARG A 102 14.96 4.92 -7.52
CA ARG A 102 15.25 4.17 -8.75
C ARG A 102 14.69 2.75 -8.77
N GLY A 103 13.60 2.50 -8.03
CA GLY A 103 12.89 1.22 -8.03
C GLY A 103 13.68 0.09 -7.37
N GLN A 104 14.46 0.42 -6.34
CA GLN A 104 15.22 -0.55 -5.55
C GLN A 104 14.46 -0.94 -4.27
N TRP A 105 14.83 -2.08 -3.69
CA TRP A 105 14.19 -2.66 -2.51
C TRP A 105 15.24 -3.17 -1.52
N LEU A 106 14.94 -3.08 -0.24
CA LEU A 106 15.77 -3.58 0.85
C LEU A 106 14.91 -4.34 1.88
N ALA A 107 15.34 -5.53 2.31
CA ALA A 107 14.66 -6.23 3.40
C ALA A 107 14.99 -5.59 4.76
N VAL A 108 13.99 -5.38 5.61
CA VAL A 108 14.17 -4.68 6.90
C VAL A 108 14.47 -5.70 8.02
N PRO A 109 15.48 -5.48 8.90
CA PRO A 109 15.83 -6.41 9.98
C PRO A 109 14.66 -6.72 10.93
N GLY A 110 13.88 -5.69 11.27
CA GLY A 110 12.56 -5.82 11.86
C GLY A 110 12.36 -5.18 13.23
N CYS A 111 11.11 -5.11 13.64
CA CYS A 111 10.64 -4.58 14.92
C CYS A 111 9.32 -5.25 15.30
N ILE A 112 8.92 -5.07 16.56
CA ILE A 112 7.57 -5.41 17.04
C ILE A 112 6.76 -4.13 17.10
N VAL A 113 5.56 -4.15 16.51
CA VAL A 113 4.62 -3.04 16.60
C VAL A 113 3.51 -3.41 17.56
N GLN A 114 3.35 -2.59 18.59
CA GLN A 114 2.21 -2.68 19.52
C GLN A 114 1.06 -1.85 18.94
N LEU A 115 -0.01 -2.52 18.49
CA LEU A 115 -1.14 -1.89 17.78
C LEU A 115 -2.01 -1.04 18.69
N ASP A 116 -2.18 -1.46 19.94
CA ASP A 116 -2.86 -0.72 20.98
C ASP A 116 -2.14 -0.99 22.31
N ALA A 117 -1.91 0.06 23.10
CA ALA A 117 -1.32 -0.06 24.42
C ALA A 117 -2.23 -0.82 25.39
N ALA A 118 -3.55 -0.75 25.18
CA ALA A 118 -4.55 -1.44 25.99
C ALA A 118 -4.81 -2.89 25.54
N ASP A 119 -4.46 -3.24 24.30
CA ASP A 119 -4.57 -4.62 23.78
C ASP A 119 -3.17 -5.25 23.66
N PRO A 120 -2.67 -5.91 24.72
CA PRO A 120 -1.36 -6.57 24.68
C PRO A 120 -1.31 -7.71 23.65
N ASP A 121 -2.45 -8.19 23.15
CA ASP A 121 -2.56 -9.28 22.20
C ASP A 121 -2.45 -8.78 20.74
N GLY A 122 -2.63 -7.47 20.50
CA GLY A 122 -2.48 -6.82 19.20
C GLY A 122 -1.02 -6.47 18.87
N ARG A 123 -0.21 -7.46 18.48
CA ARG A 123 1.19 -7.24 18.07
C ARG A 123 1.49 -7.73 16.66
N LEU A 124 2.21 -6.90 15.90
CA LEU A 124 2.75 -7.27 14.59
C LEU A 124 4.25 -7.49 14.68
N LEU A 125 4.74 -8.54 14.01
CA LEU A 125 6.14 -8.68 13.64
C LEU A 125 6.34 -8.03 12.28
N VAL A 126 6.99 -6.87 12.25
CA VAL A 126 7.34 -6.18 11.00
C VAL A 126 8.79 -6.48 10.71
N SER A 127 9.07 -7.34 9.72
CA SER A 127 10.42 -7.76 9.36
C SER A 127 10.46 -8.38 7.96
N GLY A 128 11.46 -7.99 7.16
CA GLY A 128 11.80 -8.64 5.91
C GLY A 128 12.55 -9.96 6.10
N VAL A 129 12.92 -10.32 7.34
CA VAL A 129 13.58 -11.59 7.66
C VAL A 129 12.56 -12.73 7.50
N PRO A 130 12.84 -13.78 6.72
CA PRO A 130 11.94 -14.93 6.56
C PRO A 130 11.74 -15.69 7.87
N VAL A 131 10.54 -16.24 8.11
CA VAL A 131 10.23 -16.91 9.39
C VAL A 131 11.16 -18.10 9.70
N ARG A 132 11.71 -18.76 8.68
CA ARG A 132 12.72 -19.82 8.86
C ARG A 132 14.02 -19.39 9.53
N HIS A 133 14.32 -18.08 9.53
CA HIS A 133 15.51 -17.54 10.17
C HIS A 133 15.24 -17.08 11.61
N LEU A 134 13.98 -17.11 12.03
CA LEU A 134 13.61 -16.90 13.43
C LEU A 134 13.87 -18.18 14.23
N ASP A 135 14.14 -18.03 15.53
CA ASP A 135 14.22 -19.18 16.43
C ASP A 135 12.87 -19.93 16.47
N THR A 136 12.91 -21.20 16.89
CA THR A 136 11.75 -22.09 16.88
C THR A 136 10.59 -21.54 17.73
N ARG A 137 10.88 -20.89 18.85
CA ARG A 137 9.85 -20.36 19.76
C ARG A 137 9.11 -19.20 19.09
N LEU A 138 9.83 -18.24 18.51
CA LEU A 138 9.25 -17.10 17.82
C LEU A 138 8.52 -17.52 16.54
N ARG A 139 9.14 -18.42 15.74
CA ARG A 139 8.51 -18.96 14.53
C ARG A 139 7.15 -19.58 14.81
N ASN A 140 7.04 -20.40 15.85
CA ASN A 140 5.78 -21.05 16.23
C ASN A 140 4.75 -20.08 16.83
N ALA A 141 5.18 -18.86 17.20
CA ALA A 141 4.30 -17.82 17.70
C ALA A 141 3.81 -16.84 16.62
N VAL A 142 4.36 -16.91 15.41
CA VAL A 142 3.94 -16.04 14.30
C VAL A 142 2.77 -16.70 13.56
N ALA A 143 1.60 -16.06 13.61
CA ALA A 143 0.50 -16.35 12.72
C ALA A 143 0.65 -15.53 11.42
N LEU A 144 0.52 -16.19 10.28
CA LEU A 144 0.57 -15.56 8.96
C LEU A 144 -0.85 -15.26 8.51
N ASP A 145 -1.04 -14.04 8.01
CA ASP A 145 -2.34 -13.58 7.54
C ASP A 145 -2.10 -12.55 6.43
N GLY A 146 -2.18 -12.97 5.16
CA GLY A 146 -1.74 -12.17 4.02
C GLY A 146 -0.33 -11.57 4.20
N ALA A 147 -0.23 -10.25 4.11
CA ALA A 147 1.01 -9.51 4.26
C ALA A 147 1.44 -9.30 5.71
N ARG A 148 0.60 -9.60 6.71
CA ARG A 148 0.89 -9.37 8.13
C ARG A 148 1.38 -10.64 8.81
N ARG A 149 2.22 -10.44 9.83
CA ARG A 149 2.68 -11.47 10.76
C ARG A 149 2.23 -11.06 12.16
N VAL A 150 1.25 -11.77 12.69
CA VAL A 150 0.67 -11.49 14.01
C VAL A 150 1.40 -12.33 15.04
N LEU A 151 1.89 -11.69 16.11
CA LEU A 151 2.56 -12.40 17.20
C LEU A 151 1.53 -12.91 18.21
N ASN A 152 1.67 -14.18 18.57
CA ASN A 152 0.87 -14.79 19.63
C ASN A 152 1.17 -14.12 20.99
N ARG A 153 0.11 -13.80 21.73
CA ARG A 153 0.12 -13.24 23.09
C ARG A 153 1.06 -13.91 24.09
N ARG A 154 1.36 -15.20 23.89
CA ARG A 154 2.27 -15.96 24.78
C ARG A 154 3.72 -15.51 24.69
N ILE A 155 4.11 -14.76 23.65
CA ILE A 155 5.45 -14.20 23.52
C ILE A 155 5.44 -12.77 24.03
N ARG A 156 6.27 -12.49 25.05
CA ARG A 156 6.52 -11.13 25.50
C ARG A 156 7.43 -10.44 24.49
N ALA A 157 7.14 -9.18 24.14
CA ALA A 157 7.95 -8.44 23.18
C ALA A 157 9.43 -8.34 23.62
N ALA A 158 9.67 -8.22 24.92
CA ALA A 158 11.01 -8.21 25.51
C ALA A 158 11.81 -9.51 25.25
N ASP A 159 11.13 -10.66 25.13
CA ASP A 159 11.77 -11.97 24.90
C ASP A 159 12.31 -12.12 23.46
N VAL A 160 11.86 -11.27 22.54
CA VAL A 160 12.20 -11.36 21.11
C VAL A 160 13.52 -10.66 20.78
N GLY A 161 13.98 -9.76 21.66
CA GLY A 161 15.22 -9.00 21.43
C GLY A 161 15.14 -8.01 20.25
N MET A 162 13.93 -7.66 19.81
CA MET A 162 13.70 -6.67 18.75
C MET A 162 13.20 -5.35 19.35
N PRO A 163 13.47 -4.20 18.69
CA PRO A 163 12.86 -2.93 19.07
C PRO A 163 11.33 -3.02 19.08
N VAL A 164 10.71 -2.44 20.11
CA VAL A 164 9.25 -2.33 20.21
C VAL A 164 8.85 -0.89 19.86
N LEU A 165 7.99 -0.73 18.87
CA LEU A 165 7.46 0.55 18.44
C LEU A 165 5.99 0.67 18.81
N GLY A 166 5.59 1.87 19.22
CA GLY A 166 4.17 2.21 19.34
C GLY A 166 3.53 2.32 17.95
N PHE A 167 2.21 2.08 17.91
CA PHE A 167 1.41 2.15 16.69
C PHE A 167 1.63 3.43 15.89
N GLU A 168 1.55 4.60 16.52
CA GLU A 168 1.65 5.89 15.81
C GLU A 168 3.06 6.14 15.23
N ASP A 169 4.12 5.74 15.95
CA ASP A 169 5.51 5.88 15.48
C ASP A 169 5.79 4.96 14.29
N TRP A 170 5.29 3.72 14.33
CA TRP A 170 5.39 2.80 13.19
C TRP A 170 4.53 3.25 11.99
N ALA A 171 3.32 3.75 12.24
CA ALA A 171 2.42 4.23 11.20
C ALA A 171 3.01 5.45 10.47
N ARG A 172 3.96 6.18 11.09
CA ARG A 172 4.59 7.40 10.56
C ARG A 172 3.55 8.48 10.21
N ARG A 173 2.48 8.55 10.98
CA ARG A 173 1.45 9.58 10.82
C ARG A 173 1.96 10.88 11.44
N PRO A 174 1.77 12.04 10.80
CA PRO A 174 2.04 13.32 11.44
C PRO A 174 1.24 13.44 12.75
N ARG A 175 1.93 13.81 13.84
CA ARG A 175 1.32 13.98 15.17
C ARG A 175 0.40 15.20 15.24
N ARG A 176 0.62 16.18 14.37
CA ARG A 176 -0.24 17.37 14.25
C ARG A 176 -1.56 16.99 13.57
N SER A 177 -2.61 17.74 13.86
CA SER A 177 -3.87 17.60 13.14
C SER A 177 -3.64 17.82 11.63
N LEU A 178 -4.48 17.24 10.78
CA LEU A 178 -4.36 17.44 9.33
C LEU A 178 -4.36 18.93 8.96
N ARG A 179 -5.19 19.73 9.64
CA ARG A 179 -5.29 21.18 9.42
C ARG A 179 -3.95 21.87 9.72
N ASP A 180 -3.43 21.70 10.93
CA ASP A 180 -2.19 22.37 11.36
C ASP A 180 -0.99 21.90 10.54
N TRP A 181 -0.96 20.61 10.16
CA TRP A 181 0.07 20.07 9.30
C TRP A 181 0.01 20.69 7.89
N THR A 182 -1.18 20.82 7.31
CA THR A 182 -1.37 21.45 5.99
C THR A 182 -1.04 22.94 6.02
N GLU A 183 -1.51 23.68 7.02
CA GLU A 183 -1.21 25.11 7.17
C GLU A 183 0.29 25.33 7.34
N SER A 184 0.97 24.51 8.16
CA SER A 184 2.43 24.58 8.33
C SER A 184 3.17 24.32 7.01
N LEU A 185 2.80 23.26 6.28
CA LEU A 185 3.48 22.89 5.03
C LEU A 185 3.28 23.96 3.95
N LEU A 186 2.08 24.54 3.89
CA LEU A 186 1.79 25.66 2.99
C LEU A 186 2.49 26.94 3.41
N ALA A 187 2.78 27.16 4.70
CA ALA A 187 3.45 28.35 5.21
C ALA A 187 4.98 28.35 4.97
N ASP A 188 5.58 27.18 4.73
CA ASP A 188 7.01 27.05 4.44
C ASP A 188 7.47 28.01 3.34
N SER A 189 8.71 28.48 3.45
CA SER A 189 9.31 29.42 2.51
C SER A 189 9.37 28.83 1.10
N LEU A 190 9.02 29.64 0.11
CA LEU A 190 9.13 29.28 -1.30
C LEU A 190 10.43 29.86 -1.87
N GLY A 191 11.02 29.12 -2.80
CA GLY A 191 12.22 29.54 -3.53
C GLY A 191 11.90 30.15 -4.89
N ALA A 192 12.97 30.47 -5.63
CA ALA A 192 12.87 30.82 -7.04
C ALA A 192 12.33 29.65 -7.86
N ILE A 193 11.77 29.97 -9.02
CA ILE A 193 11.28 28.99 -9.99
C ILE A 193 12.48 28.29 -10.62
N PRO A 194 12.60 26.94 -10.55
CA PRO A 194 13.63 26.21 -11.25
C PRO A 194 13.53 26.43 -12.77
N GLU A 195 14.68 26.55 -13.44
CA GLU A 195 14.76 26.85 -14.88
C GLU A 195 14.16 25.74 -15.76
N ASP A 196 14.12 24.51 -15.26
CA ASP A 196 13.59 23.33 -15.95
C ASP A 196 12.07 23.17 -15.84
N VAL A 197 11.39 24.04 -15.08
CA VAL A 197 9.94 23.97 -14.89
C VAL A 197 9.20 24.89 -15.87
N GLU A 198 8.47 24.29 -16.80
CA GLU A 198 7.56 25.01 -17.69
C GLU A 198 6.28 25.44 -16.95
N VAL A 199 6.23 26.69 -16.50
CA VAL A 199 5.10 27.23 -15.71
C VAL A 199 3.75 27.12 -16.44
N SER A 200 3.72 27.27 -17.77
CA SER A 200 2.52 27.12 -18.60
C SER A 200 1.94 25.71 -18.60
N ALA A 201 2.77 24.70 -18.35
CA ALA A 201 2.36 23.30 -18.30
C ALA A 201 1.85 22.86 -16.91
N LEU A 202 1.95 23.73 -15.90
CA LEU A 202 1.53 23.40 -14.54
C LEU A 202 0.02 23.20 -14.45
N ARG A 203 -0.36 22.21 -13.65
CA ARG A 203 -1.74 22.01 -13.21
C ARG A 203 -1.86 22.22 -11.72
N PHE A 204 -2.87 22.95 -11.30
CA PHE A 204 -3.10 23.35 -9.91
C PHE A 204 -4.23 22.52 -9.29
N TYR A 205 -4.02 22.10 -8.06
CA TYR A 205 -5.00 21.38 -7.27
C TYR A 205 -5.95 22.38 -6.61
N VAL A 206 -7.17 22.47 -7.14
CA VAL A 206 -8.17 23.47 -6.72
C VAL A 206 -9.48 22.77 -6.35
N PRO A 207 -9.57 22.15 -5.15
CA PRO A 207 -10.73 21.36 -4.76
C PRO A 207 -12.04 22.15 -4.69
N ALA A 208 -11.98 23.47 -4.45
CA ALA A 208 -13.13 24.37 -4.44
C ALA A 208 -13.78 24.54 -5.83
N HIS A 209 -13.04 24.32 -6.92
CA HIS A 209 -13.55 24.45 -8.30
C HIS A 209 -14.20 23.16 -8.80
N ALA A 210 -13.95 22.03 -8.13
CA ALA A 210 -14.53 20.75 -8.51
C ALA A 210 -15.94 20.60 -7.93
N HIS A 211 -16.77 19.80 -8.60
CA HIS A 211 -18.09 19.42 -8.07
C HIS A 211 -17.95 18.75 -6.69
N PRO A 212 -18.90 18.94 -5.76
CA PRO A 212 -18.90 18.26 -4.48
C PRO A 212 -18.80 16.74 -4.64
N GLY A 213 -17.86 16.12 -3.94
CA GLY A 213 -17.64 14.66 -3.98
C GLY A 213 -16.88 14.16 -5.23
N ALA A 214 -16.41 15.04 -6.11
CA ALA A 214 -15.53 14.68 -7.22
C ALA A 214 -14.28 13.95 -6.72
N ARG A 215 -13.72 13.02 -7.50
CA ARG A 215 -12.49 12.31 -7.11
C ARG A 215 -11.33 13.27 -7.10
N GLN A 216 -10.31 13.01 -6.28
CA GLN A 216 -9.13 13.87 -6.23
C GLN A 216 -8.42 14.01 -7.59
N SER A 217 -8.49 13.00 -8.47
CA SER A 217 -7.94 13.07 -9.84
C SER A 217 -8.64 14.11 -10.73
N GLU A 218 -9.86 14.51 -10.39
CA GLU A 218 -10.71 15.43 -11.16
C GLU A 218 -10.58 16.89 -10.67
N ARG A 219 -9.74 17.14 -9.66
CA ARG A 219 -9.60 18.46 -9.01
C ARG A 219 -8.35 19.23 -9.47
N TRP A 220 -7.73 18.77 -10.54
CA TRP A 220 -6.55 19.39 -11.15
C TRP A 220 -6.97 20.23 -12.34
N PHE A 221 -6.68 21.53 -12.30
CA PHE A 221 -7.05 22.49 -13.35
C PHE A 221 -5.80 23.13 -13.96
N GLY A 222 -5.92 23.70 -15.15
CA GLY A 222 -4.85 24.54 -15.72
C GLY A 222 -4.77 25.88 -14.99
N THR A 223 -3.87 26.74 -15.44
CA THR A 223 -3.75 28.12 -14.95
C THR A 223 -5.06 28.88 -15.18
N ASP A 224 -5.56 29.56 -14.14
CA ASP A 224 -6.67 30.51 -14.21
C ASP A 224 -6.16 31.85 -13.64
N PRO A 225 -6.28 32.98 -14.38
CA PRO A 225 -5.83 34.29 -13.92
C PRO A 225 -6.43 34.75 -12.59
N ARG A 226 -7.54 34.16 -12.16
CA ARG A 226 -8.24 34.46 -10.91
C ARG A 226 -7.69 33.70 -9.71
N LEU A 227 -6.76 32.76 -9.90
CA LEU A 227 -6.14 32.04 -8.79
C LEU A 227 -5.14 32.93 -8.06
N GLU A 228 -5.29 32.99 -6.74
CA GLU A 228 -4.44 33.78 -5.85
C GLU A 228 -4.13 33.00 -4.57
N GLY A 229 -2.88 33.08 -4.12
CA GLY A 229 -2.42 32.39 -2.91
C GLY A 229 -1.62 31.13 -3.20
N ARG A 230 -1.57 30.22 -2.21
CA ARG A 230 -0.72 29.02 -2.27
C ARG A 230 -1.49 27.78 -2.66
N TYR A 231 -0.96 27.04 -3.63
CA TYR A 231 -1.58 25.85 -4.19
C TYR A 231 -0.58 24.70 -4.26
N LEU A 232 -1.10 23.48 -4.27
CA LEU A 232 -0.36 22.32 -4.76
C LEU A 232 -0.44 22.32 -6.29
N ALA A 233 0.69 22.26 -6.97
CA ALA A 233 0.80 22.11 -8.40
C ALA A 233 1.49 20.79 -8.78
N ARG A 234 1.27 20.35 -10.01
CA ARG A 234 1.99 19.24 -10.62
C ARG A 234 2.48 19.61 -12.02
N ALA A 235 3.63 19.06 -12.38
CA ALA A 235 4.19 19.07 -13.71
C ALA A 235 4.40 17.63 -14.18
N ASP A 236 4.05 17.34 -15.43
CA ASP A 236 4.41 16.07 -16.06
C ASP A 236 5.80 16.23 -16.68
N ALA A 237 6.80 15.55 -16.10
CA ALA A 237 8.18 15.60 -16.53
C ALA A 237 8.45 14.60 -17.68
N LEU A 238 9.55 14.82 -18.40
CA LEU A 238 10.03 13.90 -19.43
C LEU A 238 10.24 12.50 -18.82
N GLY A 239 9.77 11.46 -19.53
CA GLY A 239 9.82 10.08 -19.05
C GLY A 239 8.61 9.64 -18.20
N GLY A 240 7.56 10.47 -18.13
CA GLY A 240 6.28 10.10 -17.51
C GLY A 240 6.25 10.18 -15.98
N TRP A 241 7.26 10.81 -15.38
CA TRP A 241 7.29 11.11 -13.96
C TRP A 241 6.49 12.37 -13.67
N THR A 242 5.76 12.41 -12.55
CA THR A 242 5.06 13.62 -12.11
C THR A 242 5.83 14.24 -10.96
N GLN A 243 6.21 15.51 -11.12
CA GLN A 243 6.76 16.34 -10.05
C GLN A 243 5.63 17.14 -9.40
N PHE A 244 5.78 17.41 -8.11
CA PHE A 244 4.80 18.15 -7.33
C PHE A 244 5.45 19.33 -6.63
N PHE A 245 4.73 20.44 -6.58
CA PHE A 245 5.23 21.69 -6.04
C PHE A 245 4.19 22.35 -5.15
N VAL A 246 4.62 23.06 -4.11
CA VAL A 246 3.82 24.15 -3.54
C VAL A 246 4.19 25.41 -4.28
N VAL A 247 3.20 26.12 -4.81
CA VAL A 247 3.39 27.32 -5.64
C VAL A 247 2.57 28.47 -5.07
N GLU A 248 3.13 29.68 -5.12
CA GLU A 248 2.40 30.91 -4.80
C GLU A 248 2.02 31.61 -6.10
N LEU A 249 0.73 31.87 -6.27
CA LEU A 249 0.17 32.63 -7.37
C LEU A 249 -0.16 34.05 -6.91
N ARG A 250 0.28 35.03 -7.69
CA ARG A 250 -0.06 36.45 -7.55
C ARG A 250 -0.53 36.97 -8.91
N ALA A 251 -1.76 37.48 -8.98
CA ALA A 251 -2.39 37.91 -10.22
C ALA A 251 -2.27 36.87 -11.36
N GLY A 252 -2.49 35.59 -11.05
CA GLY A 252 -2.41 34.49 -12.02
C GLY A 252 -0.99 34.07 -12.44
N THR A 253 0.06 34.69 -11.88
CA THR A 253 1.46 34.36 -12.17
C THR A 253 2.14 33.66 -11.01
N VAL A 254 3.03 32.71 -11.30
CA VAL A 254 3.82 32.03 -10.26
C VAL A 254 4.88 32.98 -9.72
N ALA A 255 4.79 33.30 -8.43
CA ALA A 255 5.72 34.17 -7.72
C ALA A 255 6.85 33.42 -7.01
N GLY A 256 6.65 32.13 -6.73
CA GLY A 256 7.64 31.27 -6.10
C GLY A 256 7.16 29.83 -6.00
N MET A 257 8.08 28.89 -5.83
CA MET A 257 7.74 27.49 -5.69
C MET A 257 8.72 26.70 -4.83
N ARG A 258 8.27 25.54 -4.36
CA ARG A 258 9.07 24.56 -3.62
C ARG A 258 8.64 23.17 -4.04
N GLU A 259 9.59 22.30 -4.39
CA GLU A 259 9.31 20.90 -4.65
C GLU A 259 8.76 20.22 -3.38
N GLN A 260 7.77 19.35 -3.57
CA GLN A 260 7.10 18.63 -2.50
C GLN A 260 7.43 17.15 -2.56
N ASP A 261 7.77 16.57 -1.40
CA ASP A 261 8.00 15.13 -1.28
C ASP A 261 6.74 14.36 -1.74
N PRO A 262 6.87 13.43 -2.72
CA PRO A 262 5.76 12.62 -3.22
C PRO A 262 4.98 11.88 -2.13
N HIS A 263 5.60 11.52 -1.00
CA HIS A 263 4.94 10.85 0.13
C HIS A 263 3.94 11.77 0.86
N ASP A 264 4.18 13.07 0.85
CA ASP A 264 3.35 14.08 1.53
C ASP A 264 2.26 14.66 0.63
N VAL A 265 2.48 14.67 -0.69
CA VAL A 265 1.54 15.22 -1.69
C VAL A 265 0.13 14.72 -1.46
N ARG A 266 -0.05 13.42 -1.26
CA ARG A 266 -1.38 12.84 -1.06
C ARG A 266 -2.03 13.38 0.20
N ARG A 267 -1.31 13.42 1.33
CA ARG A 267 -1.85 13.96 2.58
C ARG A 267 -2.20 15.44 2.46
N LEU A 268 -1.39 16.21 1.73
CA LEU A 268 -1.66 17.61 1.42
C LEU A 268 -2.95 17.78 0.64
N MET A 269 -3.23 16.92 -0.34
CA MET A 269 -4.50 16.94 -1.06
C MET A 269 -5.69 16.76 -0.12
N TYR A 270 -5.64 15.82 0.84
CA TYR A 270 -6.71 15.66 1.85
C TYR A 270 -6.89 16.90 2.73
N GLY A 271 -5.79 17.57 3.09
CA GLY A 271 -5.86 18.82 3.85
C GLY A 271 -6.48 19.97 3.06
N LEU A 272 -6.07 20.14 1.80
CA LEU A 272 -6.65 21.12 0.88
C LEU A 272 -8.15 20.84 0.63
N ASP A 273 -8.52 19.58 0.46
CA ASP A 273 -9.91 19.14 0.30
C ASP A 273 -10.78 19.55 1.50
N ARG A 274 -10.26 19.32 2.71
CA ARG A 274 -10.94 19.70 3.96
C ARG A 274 -11.08 21.20 4.08
N ASN A 275 -10.02 21.96 3.80
CA ASN A 275 -10.01 23.42 3.89
C ASN A 275 -10.97 24.06 2.88
N ALA A 276 -11.12 23.46 1.70
CA ALA A 276 -12.04 23.92 0.65
C ALA A 276 -13.50 23.45 0.84
N GLY A 277 -13.81 22.70 1.92
CA GLY A 277 -15.15 22.17 2.15
C GLY A 277 -15.58 21.08 1.16
N ASN A 278 -14.63 20.44 0.45
CA ASN A 278 -14.90 19.34 -0.49
C ASN A 278 -14.15 18.06 -0.05
N PRO A 279 -14.37 17.50 1.15
CA PRO A 279 -13.61 16.36 1.64
C PRO A 279 -13.75 15.12 0.74
N THR A 280 -12.70 14.29 0.70
CA THR A 280 -12.76 12.99 0.02
C THR A 280 -13.74 12.05 0.74
N VAL A 281 -14.49 11.27 -0.03
CA VAL A 281 -15.49 10.32 0.50
C VAL A 281 -14.92 8.91 0.55
N VAL A 282 -15.18 8.20 1.65
CA VAL A 282 -14.92 6.76 1.79
C VAL A 282 -16.24 6.05 2.06
N ARG A 283 -16.57 5.05 1.23
CA ARG A 283 -17.74 4.20 1.49
C ARG A 283 -17.44 3.27 2.66
N TRP A 284 -18.29 3.32 3.67
CA TRP A 284 -18.20 2.54 4.90
C TRP A 284 -19.48 1.73 5.05
N VAL A 285 -19.43 0.44 4.71
CA VAL A 285 -20.62 -0.42 4.75
C VAL A 285 -20.44 -1.42 5.89
N GLU A 286 -21.26 -1.27 6.94
CA GLU A 286 -21.27 -2.18 8.08
C GLU A 286 -22.20 -3.36 7.81
N ALA A 287 -21.66 -4.56 7.94
CA ALA A 287 -22.40 -5.80 8.03
C ALA A 287 -22.28 -6.37 9.46
N LYS A 288 -23.00 -7.48 9.73
CA LYS A 288 -23.13 -8.05 11.09
C LYS A 288 -21.78 -8.35 11.76
N HIS A 289 -20.77 -8.75 10.99
CA HIS A 289 -19.46 -9.19 11.51
C HIS A 289 -18.26 -8.61 10.76
N GLU A 290 -18.51 -7.69 9.82
CA GLU A 290 -17.45 -7.12 8.99
C GLU A 290 -17.83 -5.72 8.51
N VAL A 291 -16.82 -4.94 8.14
CA VAL A 291 -16.94 -3.65 7.49
C VAL A 291 -16.27 -3.72 6.14
N HIS A 292 -17.00 -3.31 5.11
CA HIS A 292 -16.46 -3.11 3.77
C HIS A 292 -16.11 -1.64 3.57
N LEU A 293 -14.82 -1.39 3.36
CA LEU A 293 -14.26 -0.07 3.17
C LEU A 293 -13.87 0.14 1.70
N ARG A 294 -14.34 1.22 1.08
CA ARG A 294 -13.95 1.58 -0.29
C ARG A 294 -13.70 3.08 -0.43
N PRO A 295 -12.43 3.52 -0.36
CA PRO A 295 -12.01 4.86 -0.72
C PRO A 295 -12.32 5.17 -2.18
N THR A 296 -12.74 6.41 -2.43
CA THR A 296 -12.97 6.91 -3.80
C THR A 296 -11.71 7.49 -4.44
N SER A 297 -10.72 7.83 -3.62
CA SER A 297 -9.39 8.30 -4.01
C SER A 297 -8.32 7.52 -3.24
N PRO A 298 -7.07 7.43 -3.76
CA PRO A 298 -5.98 6.79 -3.04
C PRO A 298 -5.73 7.44 -1.68
N LEU A 299 -5.42 6.62 -0.67
CA LEU A 299 -5.06 7.12 0.66
C LEU A 299 -3.58 7.54 0.70
N PRO A 300 -3.18 8.42 1.63
CA PRO A 300 -1.77 8.70 1.86
C PRO A 300 -1.03 7.46 2.35
N TYR A 301 0.31 7.50 2.27
CA TYR A 301 1.15 6.35 2.57
C TYR A 301 0.95 5.82 3.99
N ALA A 302 0.94 6.71 4.99
CA ALA A 302 0.79 6.35 6.40
C ALA A 302 -0.57 5.66 6.68
N GLU A 303 -1.66 6.19 6.13
CA GLU A 303 -2.98 5.57 6.27
C GLU A 303 -3.09 4.25 5.50
N THR A 304 -2.50 4.16 4.30
CA THR A 304 -2.45 2.90 3.53
C THR A 304 -1.71 1.82 4.31
N ARG A 305 -0.57 2.15 4.92
CA ARG A 305 0.19 1.28 5.83
C ARG A 305 -0.69 0.74 6.96
N VAL A 306 -1.42 1.61 7.63
CA VAL A 306 -2.33 1.22 8.72
C VAL A 306 -3.42 0.27 8.21
N LEU A 307 -4.07 0.59 7.09
CA LEU A 307 -5.12 -0.26 6.51
C LEU A 307 -4.57 -1.63 6.10
N THR A 308 -3.43 -1.68 5.40
CA THR A 308 -2.82 -2.95 4.97
C THR A 308 -2.45 -3.84 6.15
N ALA A 309 -2.04 -3.26 7.28
CA ALA A 309 -1.66 -4.02 8.46
C ALA A 309 -2.83 -4.50 9.32
N LEU A 310 -3.94 -3.76 9.35
CA LEU A 310 -5.07 -4.04 10.23
C LEU A 310 -6.28 -4.69 9.54
N ALA A 311 -6.43 -4.52 8.23
CA ALA A 311 -7.49 -5.16 7.47
C ALA A 311 -7.25 -6.66 7.32
N ASP A 312 -8.33 -7.44 7.18
CA ASP A 312 -8.25 -8.89 6.99
C ASP A 312 -8.08 -9.28 5.53
N SER A 313 -8.56 -8.45 4.60
CA SER A 313 -8.30 -8.65 3.18
C SER A 313 -8.36 -7.35 2.40
N ARG A 314 -7.69 -7.37 1.25
CA ARG A 314 -7.71 -6.31 0.25
C ARG A 314 -8.33 -6.88 -1.04
N THR A 315 -9.28 -6.15 -1.58
CA THR A 315 -9.80 -6.32 -2.94
C THR A 315 -9.22 -5.22 -3.82
N ASP A 316 -9.37 -5.32 -5.15
CA ASP A 316 -8.86 -4.33 -6.11
C ASP A 316 -9.20 -2.87 -5.77
N ARG A 317 -10.28 -2.64 -5.02
CA ARG A 317 -10.78 -1.29 -4.70
C ARG A 317 -11.22 -1.10 -3.24
N GLY A 318 -10.86 -1.99 -2.32
CA GLY A 318 -11.36 -1.88 -0.97
C GLY A 318 -10.73 -2.84 0.03
N TRP A 319 -11.12 -2.69 1.28
CA TRP A 319 -10.66 -3.49 2.41
C TRP A 319 -11.83 -4.09 3.16
N VAL A 320 -11.63 -5.28 3.71
CA VAL A 320 -12.59 -5.93 4.62
C VAL A 320 -12.00 -5.93 6.02
N LEU A 321 -12.79 -5.48 7.00
CA LEU A 321 -12.41 -5.37 8.40
C LEU A 321 -13.40 -6.18 9.27
N THR A 322 -12.94 -7.24 9.89
CA THR A 322 -13.62 -7.99 10.96
C THR A 322 -13.12 -7.54 12.34
N ARG A 323 -11.94 -6.91 12.38
CA ARG A 323 -11.30 -6.38 13.58
C ARG A 323 -10.83 -4.94 13.34
N HIS A 324 -10.52 -4.24 14.44
CA HIS A 324 -9.93 -2.90 14.42
C HIS A 324 -10.70 -1.82 13.63
N ALA A 325 -11.99 -2.03 13.35
CA ALA A 325 -12.83 -1.07 12.64
C ALA A 325 -12.85 0.30 13.33
N GLY A 326 -12.86 0.34 14.67
CA GLY A 326 -12.76 1.58 15.44
C GLY A 326 -11.46 2.36 15.17
N THR A 327 -10.32 1.67 15.13
CA THR A 327 -9.01 2.26 14.84
C THR A 327 -8.97 2.81 13.42
N ILE A 328 -9.40 2.03 12.42
CA ILE A 328 -9.44 2.47 11.02
C ILE A 328 -10.39 3.66 10.85
N ARG A 329 -11.57 3.62 11.48
CA ARG A 329 -12.50 4.76 11.48
C ARG A 329 -11.83 6.02 12.01
N ARG A 330 -11.19 5.94 13.18
CA ARG A 330 -10.48 7.08 13.79
C ARG A 330 -9.43 7.64 12.85
N VAL A 331 -8.58 6.78 12.29
CA VAL A 331 -7.49 7.18 11.37
C VAL A 331 -8.04 7.91 10.14
N LEU A 332 -9.13 7.42 9.55
CA LEU A 332 -9.79 8.04 8.40
C LEU A 332 -10.47 9.38 8.77
N THR A 333 -11.14 9.45 9.92
CA THR A 333 -11.75 10.69 10.42
C THR A 333 -10.69 11.75 10.71
N GLU A 334 -9.54 11.38 11.28
CA GLU A 334 -8.40 12.28 11.50
C GLU A 334 -7.78 12.77 10.19
N LEU A 335 -7.82 11.94 9.13
CA LEU A 335 -7.48 12.32 7.76
C LEU A 335 -8.54 13.23 7.10
N GLY A 336 -9.63 13.58 7.79
CA GLY A 336 -10.63 14.52 7.30
C GLY A 336 -11.49 13.97 6.16
N VAL A 337 -11.62 12.64 6.04
CA VAL A 337 -12.51 12.02 5.06
C VAL A 337 -13.94 12.00 5.57
N THR A 338 -14.91 12.10 4.65
CA THR A 338 -16.32 11.87 4.96
C THR A 338 -16.64 10.39 4.78
N LEU A 339 -17.11 9.74 5.86
CA LEU A 339 -17.56 8.36 5.82
C LEU A 339 -19.01 8.32 5.33
N GLN A 340 -19.22 7.77 4.14
CA GLN A 340 -20.56 7.53 3.61
C GLN A 340 -21.02 6.14 4.07
N THR A 341 -21.91 6.13 5.06
CA THR A 341 -22.62 4.92 5.48
C THR A 341 -23.79 4.66 4.54
N GLY A 342 -23.90 3.44 4.05
CA GLY A 342 -25.03 3.01 3.21
C GLY A 342 -25.51 1.62 3.62
N PRO A 343 -26.78 1.27 3.31
CA PRO A 343 -27.23 -0.10 3.49
C PRO A 343 -26.33 -1.04 2.69
N VAL A 344 -26.09 -2.24 3.21
CA VAL A 344 -25.48 -3.34 2.44
C VAL A 344 -26.39 -3.56 1.23
N GLN A 345 -26.07 -2.94 0.09
CA GLN A 345 -26.69 -3.33 -1.16
C GLN A 345 -26.23 -4.76 -1.38
N GLY A 346 -27.11 -5.71 -1.06
CA GLY A 346 -26.82 -7.13 -1.06
C GLY A 346 -26.01 -7.46 -2.31
N ALA A 347 -24.92 -8.21 -2.12
CA ALA A 347 -24.05 -8.69 -3.18
C ALA A 347 -24.92 -9.36 -4.26
N GLY A 348 -25.39 -8.56 -5.21
CA GLY A 348 -26.10 -9.01 -6.37
C GLY A 348 -25.11 -9.86 -7.12
N SER A 349 -25.32 -11.16 -7.04
CA SER A 349 -24.79 -12.15 -7.96
C SER A 349 -25.04 -11.67 -9.38
N ALA A 350 -24.11 -10.89 -9.91
CA ALA A 350 -24.01 -10.59 -11.32
C ALA A 350 -23.47 -11.85 -12.01
N ARG A 351 -24.30 -12.91 -12.02
CA ARG A 351 -24.31 -13.87 -13.11
C ARG A 351 -24.69 -13.06 -14.35
N ARG A 352 -23.68 -12.57 -15.07
CA ARG A 352 -23.86 -12.15 -16.47
C ARG A 352 -24.49 -13.33 -17.22
N PRO A 353 -25.64 -13.15 -17.90
CA PRO A 353 -26.14 -14.17 -18.79
C PRO A 353 -25.08 -14.41 -19.87
N ARG A 354 -24.65 -15.66 -20.02
CA ARG A 354 -23.85 -16.10 -21.16
C ARG A 354 -24.67 -15.81 -22.41
N HIS A 355 -24.24 -14.84 -23.22
CA HIS A 355 -24.67 -14.75 -24.60
C HIS A 355 -24.21 -16.02 -25.31
N THR A 356 -25.15 -16.93 -25.54
CA THR A 356 -25.03 -18.02 -26.49
C THR A 356 -24.99 -17.42 -27.89
N THR A 357 -23.79 -17.33 -28.46
CA THR A 357 -23.62 -17.01 -29.88
C THR A 357 -24.12 -18.19 -30.69
N ARG A 358 -25.32 -18.04 -31.27
CA ARG A 358 -25.93 -19.00 -32.19
C ARG A 358 -25.20 -18.91 -33.52
N ALA A 359 -24.52 -19.99 -33.91
CA ALA A 359 -23.85 -20.11 -35.20
C ALA A 359 -24.87 -20.01 -36.34
N THR A 360 -24.61 -19.10 -37.29
CA THR A 360 -25.30 -19.03 -38.58
C THR A 360 -24.67 -20.07 -39.53
N PRO A 361 -25.47 -20.92 -40.20
CA PRO A 361 -24.93 -21.89 -41.15
C PRO A 361 -24.49 -21.18 -42.43
N ARG A 362 -23.27 -21.50 -42.89
CA ARG A 362 -22.81 -21.20 -44.26
C ARG A 362 -23.76 -21.88 -45.25
N ARG A 363 -24.36 -21.10 -46.13
CA ARG A 363 -24.90 -21.63 -47.39
C ARG A 363 -23.77 -21.71 -48.42
N SER A 364 -23.82 -22.83 -49.14
CA SER A 364 -23.06 -23.30 -50.29
C SER A 364 -22.74 -22.24 -51.34
#